data_AF-A0A1H9HNV9-F1
#
_entry.id   AF-A0A1H9HNV9-F1
#
_cell.length_a   1.000
_cell.length_b   1.000
_cell.length_c   1.000
_cell.angle_alpha   90.00
_cell.angle_beta   90.00
_cell.angle_gamma   90.00
#
_symmetry.space_group_name_H-M   'P 1'
#
loop_
_entity.id
_entity.type
_entity.pdbx_description
1 polymer ?
#
loop_
_entity_poly.entity_id
_entity_poly.type
_entity_poly.pdbx_seq_one_letter_code
_entity_poly.pdbx_strand_id
1 'polypeptide(L)'
;MSKKKNGRKGDGVASVVEIDIDVYKAIEGARQDFTESRNDILRRMLRLDGDAEAPTAATAPGRRAKSGGAIDGGWAKIDRHGRQILLPEGTEIRATYGGQTVTGRIGGGAWEVGGQRYNSPSRALIENVRGRNGETVNLNGWRHWEAKLPGEEIWKRLMEV
;
A
#
# COMPACT_ATOMS: atom_id res chain seq x y z
N MET A 1 20.20 -30.35 -15.69
CA MET A 1 19.90 -30.91 -14.36
C MET A 1 19.69 -29.77 -13.37
N SER A 2 18.46 -29.66 -12.87
CA SER A 2 17.96 -28.61 -11.97
C SER A 2 18.42 -28.78 -10.52
N LYS A 3 18.74 -27.69 -9.82
CA LYS A 3 18.62 -27.58 -8.34
C LYS A 3 18.16 -26.15 -8.01
N LYS A 4 16.84 -25.95 -7.91
CA LYS A 4 15.97 -25.97 -6.71
C LYS A 4 16.22 -24.78 -5.76
N LYS A 5 15.20 -23.92 -5.74
CA LYS A 5 14.90 -22.78 -4.86
C LYS A 5 15.19 -23.10 -3.39
N ASN A 6 15.71 -22.11 -2.65
CA ASN A 6 15.45 -21.96 -1.22
C ASN A 6 14.97 -20.53 -0.95
N GLY A 7 13.68 -20.29 -1.17
CA GLY A 7 13.00 -19.13 -0.61
C GLY A 7 12.88 -19.36 0.89
N ARG A 8 13.50 -18.48 1.68
CA ARG A 8 13.35 -18.41 3.13
C ARG A 8 11.86 -18.30 3.47
N LYS A 9 11.30 -19.38 4.00
CA LYS A 9 10.01 -19.40 4.70
C LYS A 9 10.22 -18.58 5.96
N GLY A 10 9.65 -17.37 6.02
CA GLY A 10 9.69 -16.55 7.22
C GLY A 10 8.91 -17.27 8.32
N ASP A 11 9.58 -17.56 9.43
CA ASP A 11 8.98 -18.09 10.64
C ASP A 11 7.98 -17.07 11.20
N GLY A 12 6.71 -17.23 10.84
CA GLY A 12 5.61 -16.47 11.41
C GLY A 12 5.16 -17.11 12.71
N VAL A 13 5.44 -16.48 13.85
CA VAL A 13 4.91 -16.89 15.14
C VAL A 13 3.39 -16.76 15.12
N ALA A 14 2.66 -17.86 15.33
CA ALA A 14 1.21 -17.84 15.46
C ALA A 14 0.83 -17.04 16.70
N SER A 15 0.04 -15.97 16.52
CA SER A 15 -0.50 -15.18 17.62
C SER A 15 -1.98 -15.51 17.82
N VAL A 16 -2.43 -15.50 19.08
CA VAL A 16 -3.85 -15.63 19.42
C VAL A 16 -4.51 -14.27 19.24
N VAL A 17 -5.61 -14.22 18.49
CA VAL A 17 -6.44 -13.04 18.28
C VAL A 17 -7.86 -13.39 18.70
N GLU A 18 -8.40 -12.67 19.68
CA GLU A 18 -9.80 -12.82 20.11
C GLU A 18 -10.73 -12.09 19.13
N ILE A 19 -11.80 -12.77 18.73
CA ILE A 19 -12.82 -12.27 17.80
C ILE A 19 -14.19 -12.65 18.32
N ASP A 20 -15.23 -11.89 17.96
CA ASP A 20 -16.60 -12.25 18.28
C ASP A 20 -17.10 -13.45 17.45
N ILE A 21 -18.24 -13.99 17.88
CA ILE A 21 -18.82 -15.21 17.30
C ILE A 21 -19.27 -15.03 15.84
N ASP A 22 -19.65 -13.83 15.43
CA ASP A 22 -20.11 -13.58 14.07
C ASP A 22 -18.93 -13.46 13.11
N VAL A 23 -17.82 -12.85 13.55
CA VAL A 23 -16.55 -12.88 12.81
C VAL A 23 -16.02 -14.30 12.69
N TYR A 24 -16.08 -15.10 13.76
CA TYR A 24 -15.68 -16.51 13.70
C TYR A 24 -16.50 -17.30 12.67
N LYS A 25 -17.82 -17.14 12.67
CA LYS A 25 -18.71 -17.77 11.69
C LYS A 25 -18.43 -17.30 10.26
N ALA A 26 -18.14 -16.02 10.06
CA ALA A 26 -17.79 -15.49 8.75
C ALA A 26 -16.50 -16.10 8.19
N ILE A 27 -15.49 -16.32 9.05
CA ILE A 27 -14.25 -17.01 8.67
C ILE A 27 -14.55 -18.46 8.31
N GLU A 28 -15.24 -19.22 9.16
CA GLU A 28 -15.55 -20.62 8.87
C GLU A 28 -16.49 -20.79 7.66
N GLY A 29 -17.42 -19.87 7.44
CA GLY A 29 -18.29 -19.87 6.26
C GLY A 29 -17.54 -19.61 4.95
N ALA A 30 -16.37 -18.98 5.01
CA ALA A 30 -15.51 -18.76 3.85
C ALA A 30 -14.63 -19.96 3.50
N ARG A 31 -14.61 -21.03 4.31
CA ARG A 31 -13.83 -22.25 4.11
C ARG A 31 -14.16 -22.89 2.76
N GLN A 32 -13.13 -23.13 1.94
CA GLN A 32 -13.30 -23.79 0.64
C GLN A 32 -12.97 -25.28 0.70
N ASP A 33 -12.10 -25.69 1.63
CA ASP A 33 -11.69 -27.08 1.82
C ASP A 33 -11.57 -27.45 3.31
N PHE A 34 -11.75 -28.73 3.62
CA PHE A 34 -11.69 -29.26 4.99
C PHE A 34 -10.28 -29.26 5.58
N THR A 35 -9.24 -29.13 4.76
CA THR A 35 -7.83 -29.08 5.19
C THR A 35 -7.28 -27.66 5.36
N GLU A 36 -8.05 -26.64 4.97
CA GLU A 36 -7.64 -25.23 5.05
C GLU A 36 -7.50 -24.78 6.52
N SER A 37 -6.39 -24.11 6.90
CA SER A 37 -6.32 -23.55 8.24
C SER A 37 -7.14 -22.25 8.32
N ARG A 38 -7.62 -21.88 9.51
CA ARG A 38 -8.29 -20.58 9.73
C ARG A 38 -7.42 -19.41 9.30
N ASN A 39 -6.11 -19.51 9.47
CA ASN A 39 -5.16 -18.51 9.02
C ASN A 39 -5.08 -18.46 7.49
N ASP A 40 -5.13 -19.58 6.79
CA ASP A 40 -5.13 -19.61 5.31
C ASP A 40 -6.42 -18.99 4.76
N ILE A 41 -7.56 -19.29 5.38
CA ILE A 41 -8.85 -18.64 5.05
C ILE A 41 -8.73 -17.12 5.20
N LEU A 42 -8.21 -16.66 6.35
CA LEU A 42 -8.00 -15.24 6.61
C LEU A 42 -7.07 -14.60 5.59
N ARG A 43 -5.95 -15.25 5.25
CA ARG A 43 -5.00 -14.71 4.27
C ARG A 43 -5.60 -14.59 2.89
N ARG A 44 -6.45 -15.53 2.47
CA ARG A 44 -7.20 -15.46 1.22
C ARG A 44 -8.27 -14.37 1.24
N MET A 45 -9.08 -14.29 2.29
CA MET A 45 -10.09 -13.23 2.45
C MET A 45 -9.44 -11.84 2.39
N LEU A 46 -8.23 -11.70 2.93
CA LEU A 46 -7.45 -10.47 2.94
C LEU A 46 -6.52 -10.32 1.70
N ARG A 47 -6.58 -11.24 0.74
CA ARG A 47 -5.77 -11.25 -0.50
C ARG A 47 -4.25 -11.15 -0.25
N LEU A 48 -3.76 -11.77 0.81
CA LEU A 48 -2.35 -11.73 1.22
C LEU A 48 -1.46 -12.72 0.43
N ASP A 49 -2.06 -13.78 -0.13
CA ASP A 49 -1.33 -14.85 -0.80
C ASP A 49 -1.16 -14.65 -2.32
N GLY A 50 -1.57 -13.49 -2.85
CA GLY A 50 -1.21 -12.95 -4.15
C GLY A 50 -1.39 -13.92 -5.33
N ASP A 51 -2.49 -13.78 -6.06
CA ASP A 51 -2.75 -14.50 -7.31
C ASP A 51 -1.51 -14.48 -8.23
N ALA A 52 -0.83 -15.62 -8.29
CA ALA A 52 0.32 -15.85 -9.12
C ALA A 52 -0.15 -16.57 -10.39
N GLU A 53 -0.74 -15.84 -11.33
CA GLU A 53 -0.76 -16.28 -12.71
C GLU A 53 -0.84 -15.09 -13.68
N ALA A 54 0.28 -14.84 -14.37
CA ALA A 54 0.33 -14.30 -15.73
C ALA A 54 1.79 -14.31 -16.27
N PRO A 55 1.97 -14.40 -17.60
CA PRO A 55 3.11 -15.03 -18.25
C PRO A 55 4.34 -14.14 -18.39
N THR A 56 5.44 -14.82 -18.72
CA THR A 56 6.76 -14.28 -19.07
C THR A 56 6.70 -13.26 -20.21
N ALA A 57 7.23 -12.05 -19.99
CA ALA A 57 8.38 -11.51 -20.72
C ALA A 57 8.65 -10.02 -20.40
N ALA A 58 9.94 -9.77 -20.22
CA ALA A 58 10.67 -8.53 -20.50
C ALA A 58 10.48 -7.26 -19.63
N THR A 59 11.65 -6.83 -19.15
CA THR A 59 12.03 -5.51 -18.61
C THR A 59 11.60 -5.24 -17.18
N ALA A 60 12.56 -5.35 -16.27
CA ALA A 60 12.42 -5.07 -14.84
C ALA A 60 11.87 -3.66 -14.59
N PRO A 61 10.70 -3.53 -13.94
CA PRO A 61 10.36 -2.34 -13.18
C PRO A 61 10.71 -2.60 -11.72
N GLY A 62 11.18 -1.57 -11.02
CA GLY A 62 11.35 -1.60 -9.56
C GLY A 62 10.14 -2.25 -8.89
N ARG A 63 10.41 -3.12 -7.90
CA ARG A 63 9.42 -3.91 -7.14
C ARG A 63 8.08 -3.16 -7.05
N ARG A 64 7.08 -3.59 -7.83
CA ARG A 64 5.70 -3.13 -7.70
C ARG A 64 5.30 -3.33 -6.24
N ALA A 65 5.07 -2.25 -5.50
CA ALA A 65 4.48 -2.34 -4.19
C ALA A 65 3.07 -2.93 -4.36
N LYS A 66 2.71 -3.88 -3.49
CA LYS A 66 1.43 -4.60 -3.53
C LYS A 66 0.19 -3.71 -3.34
N SER A 67 0.33 -2.40 -3.15
CA SER A 67 -0.78 -1.50 -2.78
C SER A 67 -0.78 -0.13 -3.45
N GLY A 68 0.06 0.10 -4.46
CA GLY A 68 -0.04 1.31 -5.26
C GLY A 68 0.81 1.26 -6.51
N GLY A 69 0.26 1.78 -7.60
CA GLY A 69 0.88 1.73 -8.91
C GLY A 69 0.23 2.72 -9.86
N ALA A 70 1.03 3.24 -10.78
CA ALA A 70 0.51 3.99 -11.91
C ALA A 70 -0.47 3.10 -12.68
N ILE A 71 -1.67 3.62 -12.92
CA ILE A 71 -2.54 3.09 -13.98
C ILE A 71 -2.31 3.89 -15.25
N ASP A 72 -2.54 3.26 -16.40
CA ASP A 72 -2.45 3.94 -17.70
C ASP A 72 -3.34 5.18 -17.70
N GLY A 73 -2.81 6.29 -18.21
CA GLY A 73 -3.49 7.60 -18.21
C GLY A 73 -3.09 8.55 -17.06
N GLY A 74 -2.01 8.27 -16.33
CA GLY A 74 -1.38 9.27 -15.44
C GLY A 74 -1.88 9.28 -13.99
N TRP A 75 -2.75 8.34 -13.60
CA TRP A 75 -3.32 8.31 -12.26
C TRP A 75 -2.51 7.46 -11.29
N ALA A 76 -2.34 7.95 -10.07
CA ALA A 76 -1.81 7.15 -8.97
C ALA A 76 -2.95 6.37 -8.32
N LYS A 77 -2.91 5.04 -8.44
CA LYS A 77 -3.81 4.15 -7.72
C LYS A 77 -3.23 3.81 -6.36
N ILE A 78 -4.04 3.94 -5.32
CA ILE A 78 -3.66 3.62 -3.94
C ILE A 78 -4.77 2.79 -3.31
N ASP A 79 -4.42 1.66 -2.70
CA ASP A 79 -5.37 0.77 -2.05
C ASP A 79 -5.35 0.94 -0.53
N ARG A 80 -6.54 1.13 0.06
CA ARG A 80 -6.73 1.11 1.50
C ARG A 80 -7.96 0.29 1.86
N HIS A 81 -7.73 -0.82 2.57
CA HIS A 81 -8.79 -1.72 3.04
C HIS A 81 -9.77 -2.11 1.91
N GLY A 82 -9.26 -2.31 0.69
CA GLY A 82 -10.09 -2.68 -0.48
C GLY A 82 -10.79 -1.50 -1.17
N ARG A 83 -10.68 -0.27 -0.66
CA ARG A 83 -11.09 0.95 -1.37
C ARG A 83 -9.92 1.48 -2.19
N GLN A 84 -10.13 1.62 -3.49
CA GLN A 84 -9.16 2.22 -4.40
C GLN A 84 -9.42 3.71 -4.48
N ILE A 85 -8.38 4.51 -4.23
CA ILE A 85 -8.38 5.95 -4.52
C ILE A 85 -7.51 6.17 -5.76
N LEU A 86 -8.05 6.94 -6.70
CA LEU A 86 -7.38 7.34 -7.92
C LEU A 86 -7.08 8.84 -7.83
N LEU A 87 -5.81 9.20 -7.82
CA LEU A 87 -5.38 10.60 -7.88
C LEU A 87 -4.97 10.93 -9.32
N PRO A 88 -5.57 11.94 -9.96
CA PRO A 88 -5.22 12.34 -11.32
C PRO A 88 -3.82 12.94 -11.40
N GLU A 89 -3.27 12.94 -12.61
CA GLU A 89 -2.05 13.68 -12.92
C GLU A 89 -2.20 15.16 -12.58
N GLY A 90 -1.15 15.76 -12.02
CA GLY A 90 -1.14 17.14 -11.58
C GLY A 90 -1.79 17.37 -10.21
N THR A 91 -2.32 16.34 -9.54
CA THR A 91 -2.76 16.45 -8.15
C THR A 91 -1.59 16.92 -7.28
N GLU A 92 -1.76 18.05 -6.60
CA GLU A 92 -0.78 18.54 -5.64
C GLU A 92 -0.96 17.77 -4.32
N ILE A 93 0.15 17.39 -3.69
CA ILE A 93 0.15 16.64 -2.43
C ILE A 93 1.04 17.34 -1.41
N ARG A 94 0.60 17.38 -0.15
CA ARG A 94 1.42 17.89 0.94
C ARG A 94 1.21 17.09 2.22
N ALA A 95 2.23 17.03 3.04
CA ALA A 95 2.15 16.46 4.38
C ALA A 95 2.98 17.29 5.35
N THR A 96 2.49 17.38 6.59
CA THR A 96 3.21 18.05 7.68
C THR A 96 3.46 17.05 8.80
N TYR A 97 4.72 16.92 9.22
CA TYR A 97 5.11 16.06 10.33
C TYR A 97 6.24 16.70 11.14
N GLY A 98 6.08 16.82 12.46
CA GLY A 98 7.12 17.36 13.34
C GLY A 98 7.63 18.76 12.94
N GLY A 99 6.76 19.60 12.37
CA GLY A 99 7.12 20.93 11.86
C GLY A 99 7.74 20.95 10.46
N GLN A 100 8.09 19.78 9.90
CA GLN A 100 8.54 19.65 8.53
C GLN A 100 7.33 19.58 7.60
N THR A 101 7.32 20.40 6.55
CA THR A 101 6.33 20.34 5.48
C THR A 101 6.99 19.78 4.23
N VAL A 102 6.43 18.71 3.70
CA VAL A 102 6.87 18.08 2.47
C VAL A 102 5.77 18.24 1.44
N THR A 103 6.14 18.69 0.25
CA THR A 103 5.23 18.87 -0.88
C THR A 103 5.67 18.02 -2.07
N GLY A 104 4.72 17.76 -2.95
CA GLY A 104 4.95 17.03 -4.18
C GLY A 104 3.73 17.07 -5.08
N ARG A 105 3.73 16.20 -6.08
CA ARG A 105 2.60 16.05 -7.02
C ARG A 105 2.44 14.61 -7.48
N ILE A 106 1.32 14.32 -8.11
CA ILE A 106 1.17 13.09 -8.89
C ILE A 106 1.63 13.36 -10.33
N GLY A 107 2.65 12.62 -10.78
CA GLY A 107 3.23 12.72 -12.12
C GLY A 107 3.43 11.35 -12.76
N GLY A 108 2.89 11.17 -13.97
CA GLY A 108 2.92 9.87 -14.66
C GLY A 108 2.43 8.70 -13.79
N GLY A 109 1.37 8.91 -13.01
CA GLY A 109 0.77 7.94 -12.10
C GLY A 109 1.59 7.57 -10.85
N ALA A 110 2.62 8.34 -10.52
CA ALA A 110 3.45 8.13 -9.33
C ALA A 110 3.44 9.36 -8.43
N TRP A 111 3.75 9.14 -7.15
CA TRP A 111 4.00 10.19 -6.18
C TRP A 111 5.39 10.79 -6.45
N GLU A 112 5.47 12.04 -6.89
CA GLU A 112 6.71 12.78 -7.10
C GLU A 112 6.94 13.72 -5.91
N VAL A 113 7.87 13.35 -5.04
CA VAL A 113 8.15 14.07 -3.79
C VAL A 113 9.66 14.20 -3.65
N GLY A 114 10.17 15.42 -3.40
CA GLY A 114 11.60 15.66 -3.25
C GLY A 114 12.44 15.25 -4.47
N GLY A 115 11.86 15.31 -5.68
CA GLY A 115 12.52 14.89 -6.92
C GLY A 115 12.57 13.38 -7.15
N GLN A 116 11.96 12.58 -6.30
CA GLN A 116 11.98 11.12 -6.37
C GLN A 116 10.57 10.55 -6.55
N ARG A 117 10.47 9.39 -7.21
CA ARG A 117 9.19 8.75 -7.55
C ARG A 117 8.86 7.63 -6.57
N TYR A 118 7.63 7.62 -6.08
CA TYR A 118 7.12 6.64 -5.14
C TYR A 118 5.79 6.05 -5.62
N ASN A 119 5.53 4.83 -5.19
CA ASN A 119 4.31 4.09 -5.50
C ASN A 119 3.38 3.93 -4.30
N SER A 120 3.69 4.56 -3.16
CA SER A 120 2.84 4.55 -1.98
C SER A 120 3.03 5.82 -1.13
N PRO A 121 1.96 6.30 -0.47
CA PRO A 121 1.99 7.49 0.37
C PRO A 121 2.92 7.32 1.58
N SER A 122 2.95 6.14 2.21
CA SER A 122 3.82 5.90 3.37
C SER A 122 5.29 5.99 2.99
N ARG A 123 5.70 5.37 1.89
CA ARG A 123 7.11 5.41 1.45
C ARG A 123 7.53 6.83 1.07
N ALA A 124 6.68 7.55 0.34
CA ALA A 124 6.91 8.95 0.01
C ALA A 124 7.10 9.81 1.27
N LEU A 125 6.34 9.56 2.34
CA LEU A 125 6.49 10.31 3.57
C LEU A 125 7.76 9.92 4.35
N ILE A 126 7.94 8.62 4.63
CA ILE A 126 9.04 8.09 5.44
C ILE A 126 10.41 8.50 4.86
N GLU A 127 10.57 8.48 3.54
CA GLU A 127 11.84 8.85 2.92
C GLU A 127 12.12 10.36 3.00
N ASN A 128 11.07 11.21 3.04
CA ASN A 128 11.19 12.67 2.99
C ASN A 128 11.05 13.40 4.34
N VAL A 129 10.64 12.73 5.42
CA VAL A 129 10.59 13.32 6.77
C VAL A 129 11.49 12.59 7.74
N ARG A 130 11.95 13.31 8.76
CA ARG A 130 12.72 12.73 9.88
C ARG A 130 12.04 13.02 11.21
N GLY A 131 12.28 12.15 12.19
CA GLY A 131 11.91 12.38 13.58
C GLY A 131 12.70 13.55 14.20
N ARG A 132 12.34 13.93 15.42
CA ARG A 132 12.96 15.06 16.12
C ARG A 132 14.47 14.87 16.31
N ASN A 133 14.95 13.63 16.38
CA ASN A 133 16.36 13.30 16.56
C ASN A 133 17.04 12.89 15.24
N GLY A 134 16.44 13.17 14.09
CA GLY A 134 16.97 12.85 12.77
C GLY A 134 16.76 11.39 12.33
N GLU A 135 16.05 10.59 13.12
CA GLU A 135 15.76 9.20 12.84
C GLU A 135 14.70 9.01 11.74
N THR A 136 14.71 7.84 11.10
CA THR A 136 13.61 7.43 10.22
C THR A 136 12.43 7.00 11.08
N VAL A 137 11.27 7.60 10.84
CA VAL A 137 10.03 7.31 11.57
C VAL A 137 9.10 6.45 10.72
N ASN A 138 8.51 5.41 11.31
CA ASN A 138 7.52 4.58 10.63
C ASN A 138 6.16 5.28 10.69
N LEU A 139 5.79 5.97 9.60
CA LEU A 139 4.57 6.77 9.53
C LEU A 139 3.51 6.13 8.64
N ASN A 140 2.26 6.26 9.06
CA ASN A 140 1.12 5.92 8.23
C ASN A 140 0.81 7.07 7.26
N GLY A 141 1.39 7.04 6.06
CA GLY A 141 1.27 8.12 5.08
C GLY A 141 -0.16 8.57 4.81
N TRP A 142 -1.13 7.65 4.84
CA TRP A 142 -2.55 7.96 4.62
C TRP A 142 -3.14 9.01 5.55
N ARG A 143 -2.64 9.12 6.79
CA ARG A 143 -3.16 10.06 7.79
C ARG A 143 -2.52 11.44 7.71
N HIS A 144 -1.42 11.57 6.97
CA HIS A 144 -0.62 12.79 6.93
C HIS A 144 -0.73 13.54 5.61
N TRP A 145 -1.03 12.82 4.52
CA TRP A 145 -1.17 13.46 3.22
C TRP A 145 -2.51 14.16 3.06
N GLU A 146 -2.42 15.38 2.55
CA GLU A 146 -3.51 16.13 1.95
C GLU A 146 -3.27 16.19 0.44
N ALA A 147 -4.35 16.15 -0.32
CA ALA A 147 -4.35 16.25 -1.75
C ALA A 147 -5.22 17.44 -2.18
N LYS A 148 -4.75 18.18 -3.18
CA LYS A 148 -5.52 19.20 -3.87
C LYS A 148 -5.63 18.77 -5.33
N LEU A 149 -6.84 18.41 -5.72
CA LEU A 149 -7.12 17.89 -7.05
C LEU A 149 -6.97 19.00 -8.10
N PRO A 150 -6.62 18.67 -9.36
CA PRO A 150 -6.55 19.65 -10.43
C PRO A 150 -7.89 20.40 -10.58
N GLY A 151 -7.83 21.73 -10.56
CA GLY A 151 -9.01 22.59 -10.66
C GLY A 151 -9.75 22.81 -9.34
N GLU A 152 -9.36 22.16 -8.24
CA GLU A 152 -9.86 22.49 -6.90
C GLU A 152 -8.92 23.48 -6.20
N GLU A 153 -9.49 24.34 -5.34
CA GLU A 153 -8.71 25.28 -4.52
C GLU A 153 -8.45 24.77 -3.10
N ILE A 154 -9.17 23.71 -2.69
CA ILE A 154 -9.20 23.22 -1.31
C ILE A 154 -8.30 21.99 -1.17
N TRP A 155 -7.52 21.98 -0.11
CA TRP A 155 -6.79 20.79 0.32
C TRP A 155 -7.72 19.86 1.08
N LYS A 156 -7.83 18.60 0.63
CA LYS A 156 -8.60 17.55 1.28
C LYS A 156 -7.66 16.53 1.87
N ARG A 157 -7.98 15.96 3.04
CA ARG A 157 -7.18 14.85 3.56
C ARG A 157 -7.32 13.67 2.62
N LEU A 158 -6.25 12.90 2.41
CA LEU A 158 -6.30 11.73 1.52
C LEU A 158 -7.36 10.70 1.95
N MET A 159 -7.77 10.70 3.23
CA MET A 159 -8.86 9.86 3.74
C MET A 159 -10.27 10.35 3.36
N GLU A 160 -10.40 11.61 2.95
CA GLU A 160 -11.67 12.29 2.61
C GLU A 160 -11.89 12.39 1.10
N VAL A 161 -10.90 11.98 0.31
CA VAL A 161 -11.00 11.78 -1.14
C VAL A 161 -11.71 10.45 -1.42
#